data_AF-X1LKJ0-F1
#
_entry.id   AF-X1LKJ0-F1
#
_cell.length_a   1.000
_cell.length_b   1.000
_cell.length_c   1.000
_cell.angle_alpha   90.00
_cell.angle_beta   90.00
_cell.angle_gamma   90.00
#
_symmetry.space_group_name_H-M   'P 1'
#
loop_
_entity.id
_entity.type
_entity.pdbx_description
1 polymer ?
#
loop_
_entity_poly.entity_id
_entity_poly.type
_entity_poly.pdbx_seq_one_letter_code
_entity_poly.pdbx_strand_id
1 'polypeptide(L)'
;AVSAETIYYIQTGYNPVNAEPGTNMEMGERRFRIASVPIARATEILAIHSQDIPANSSVWARLKTASTNEDTADISLVLYRHIEVSRELPLWPAFPW
;
A
#
# COMPACT_ATOMS: atom_id res chain seq x y z
N ALA A 1 2.03 31.62 -11.24
CA ALA A 1 1.77 30.51 -10.29
C ALA A 1 0.98 29.46 -11.04
N VAL A 2 1.54 28.26 -11.24
CA VAL A 2 0.82 27.19 -11.94
C VAL A 2 -0.07 26.49 -10.91
N SER A 3 -1.36 26.85 -10.88
CA SER A 3 -2.40 26.02 -10.27
C SER A 3 -3.02 25.17 -11.38
N ALA A 4 -2.30 24.15 -11.82
CA ALA A 4 -2.94 23.07 -12.57
C ALA A 4 -3.32 22.02 -11.52
N GLU A 5 -4.62 21.84 -11.28
CA GLU A 5 -5.08 20.69 -10.51
C GLU A 5 -4.64 19.41 -11.24
N THR A 6 -3.62 18.74 -10.72
CA THR A 6 -3.16 17.47 -11.26
C THR A 6 -3.87 16.32 -10.54
N ILE A 7 -4.26 15.30 -11.31
CA ILE A 7 -4.84 14.09 -10.74
C ILE A 7 -3.70 13.08 -10.52
N TYR A 8 -3.59 12.61 -9.29
CA TYR A 8 -2.66 11.58 -8.89
C TYR A 8 -3.41 10.28 -8.60
N TYR A 9 -2.74 9.16 -8.84
CA TYR A 9 -3.29 7.82 -8.67
C TYR A 9 -2.28 7.01 -7.87
N ILE A 10 -2.70 6.50 -6.71
CA ILE A 10 -1.93 5.47 -6.02
C ILE A 10 -2.52 4.14 -6.41
N GLN A 11 -1.64 3.26 -6.88
CA GLN A 11 -1.98 1.89 -7.16
C GLN A 11 -1.13 0.97 -6.31
N THR A 12 -1.77 -0.08 -5.80
CA THR A 12 -1.13 -1.09 -4.97
C THR A 12 -1.36 -2.47 -5.53
N GLY A 13 -0.43 -3.38 -5.26
CA GLY A 13 -0.55 -4.77 -5.67
C GLY A 13 0.48 -5.66 -4.98
N TYR A 14 0.54 -6.91 -5.44
CA TYR A 14 1.52 -7.88 -5.00
C TYR A 14 2.35 -8.39 -6.17
N ASN A 15 3.46 -9.07 -5.87
CA ASN A 15 4.22 -9.79 -6.87
C ASN A 15 4.72 -11.13 -6.27
N PRO A 16 4.28 -12.29 -6.79
CA PRO A 16 4.75 -13.60 -6.34
C PRO A 16 6.14 -13.95 -6.90
N VAL A 17 6.66 -13.15 -7.83
CA VAL A 17 8.00 -13.31 -8.41
C VAL A 17 8.85 -12.10 -8.02
N ASN A 18 10.14 -12.29 -7.78
CA ASN A 18 11.06 -11.17 -7.58
C ASN A 18 11.37 -10.48 -8.92
N ALA A 19 10.36 -9.79 -9.48
CA ALA A 19 10.43 -9.09 -10.75
C ALA A 19 9.78 -7.70 -10.63
N GLU A 20 9.91 -6.87 -11.67
CA GLU A 20 9.16 -5.62 -11.75
C GLU A 20 7.64 -5.90 -11.74
N PRO A 21 6.84 -5.11 -11.00
CA PRO A 21 5.40 -5.34 -10.94
C PRO A 21 4.73 -5.05 -12.29
N GLY A 22 4.17 -6.09 -12.90
CA GLY A 22 3.41 -6.02 -14.14
C GLY A 22 1.92 -5.73 -13.92
N THR A 23 1.18 -5.55 -15.03
CA THR A 23 -0.26 -5.21 -15.05
C THR A 23 -1.17 -6.26 -14.42
N ASN A 24 -0.71 -7.50 -14.20
CA ASN A 24 -1.56 -8.63 -13.86
C ASN A 24 -1.71 -8.91 -12.35
N MET A 25 -1.26 -8.01 -11.48
CA MET A 25 -1.24 -8.24 -10.02
C MET A 25 -1.65 -6.99 -9.23
N GLU A 26 -2.47 -6.16 -9.88
CA GLU A 26 -3.05 -4.94 -9.32
C GLU A 26 -4.22 -5.33 -8.40
N MET A 27 -4.18 -4.92 -7.13
CA MET A 27 -5.24 -5.24 -6.16
C MET A 27 -6.16 -4.05 -5.87
N GLY A 28 -5.77 -2.86 -6.30
CA GLY A 28 -6.60 -1.68 -6.16
C GLY A 28 -5.91 -0.44 -6.69
N GLU A 29 -6.71 0.49 -7.20
CA GLU A 29 -6.29 1.83 -7.55
C GLU A 29 -7.21 2.81 -6.83
N ARG A 30 -6.63 3.84 -6.21
CA ARG A 30 -7.39 4.92 -5.60
C ARG A 30 -6.96 6.24 -6.21
N ARG A 31 -7.96 6.97 -6.68
CA ARG A 31 -7.82 8.28 -7.31
C ARG A 31 -7.96 9.34 -6.23
N PHE A 32 -6.99 10.24 -6.15
CA PHE A 32 -7.10 11.41 -5.31
C PHE A 32 -6.61 12.63 -6.09
N ARG A 33 -7.37 13.71 -5.98
CA ARG A 33 -7.03 14.98 -6.60
C ARG A 33 -6.18 15.76 -5.60
N ILE A 34 -4.93 16.05 -5.93
CA ILE A 34 -4.11 17.00 -5.17
C ILE A 34 -3.97 18.26 -6.00
N ALA A 35 -4.54 19.35 -5.50
CA ALA A 35 -4.57 20.64 -6.18
C ALA A 35 -3.27 21.46 -6.03
N SER A 36 -2.21 20.89 -5.46
CA SER A 36 -0.97 21.61 -5.12
C SER A 36 0.29 20.82 -5.46
N VAL A 37 1.24 21.48 -6.12
CA VAL A 37 2.60 21.01 -6.38
C VAL A 37 3.60 21.98 -5.72
N PRO A 38 4.56 21.51 -4.91
CA PRO A 38 4.81 20.11 -4.54
C PRO A 38 3.72 19.54 -3.62
N ILE A 39 3.52 18.22 -3.67
CA ILE A 39 2.57 17.52 -2.80
C ILE A 39 3.06 17.66 -1.35
N ALA A 40 2.37 18.42 -0.51
CA ALA A 40 2.79 18.64 0.88
C ALA A 40 2.67 17.37 1.72
N ARG A 41 1.50 16.71 1.67
CA ARG A 41 1.21 15.39 2.26
C ARG A 41 -0.17 14.95 1.79
N ALA A 42 -0.30 13.72 1.32
CA ALA A 42 -1.59 13.07 1.15
C ALA A 42 -1.53 11.68 1.74
N THR A 43 -2.63 11.26 2.38
CA THR A 43 -2.75 9.95 2.98
C THR A 43 -4.02 9.32 2.46
N GLU A 44 -3.88 8.19 1.80
CA GLU A 44 -4.99 7.37 1.33
C GLU A 44 -4.84 5.98 1.92
N ILE A 45 -5.96 5.38 2.32
CA ILE A 45 -6.01 4.01 2.81
C ILE A 45 -6.46 3.13 1.66
N LEU A 46 -5.53 2.35 1.10
CA LEU A 46 -5.85 1.21 0.26
C LEU A 46 -5.61 -0.06 1.07
N ALA A 47 -6.70 -0.70 1.47
CA ALA A 47 -6.62 -1.98 2.17
C ALA A 47 -6.37 -3.10 1.16
N ILE A 48 -5.31 -3.86 1.38
CA ILE A 48 -5.07 -5.12 0.69
C ILE A 48 -5.24 -6.24 1.72
N HIS A 49 -6.14 -7.17 1.45
CA HIS A 49 -6.37 -8.31 2.33
C HIS A 49 -5.40 -9.43 1.96
N SER A 50 -4.62 -9.90 2.94
CA SER A 50 -3.60 -10.93 2.72
C SER A 50 -4.15 -12.30 2.31
N GLN A 51 -5.45 -12.54 2.52
CA GLN A 51 -6.13 -13.79 2.13
C GLN A 51 -6.16 -14.00 0.61
N ASP A 52 -6.09 -12.89 -0.14
CA ASP A 52 -6.13 -12.89 -1.60
C ASP A 52 -4.72 -12.88 -2.21
N ILE A 53 -3.66 -12.91 -1.39
CA ILE A 53 -2.27 -12.82 -1.82
C ILE A 53 -1.58 -14.18 -1.67
N PRO A 54 -0.97 -14.73 -2.74
CA PRO A 54 -0.16 -15.94 -2.63
C PRO A 54 0.98 -15.79 -1.63
N ALA A 55 1.29 -16.86 -0.90
CA ALA A 55 2.42 -16.89 0.03
C ALA A 55 3.74 -16.50 -0.67
N ASN A 56 4.63 -15.85 0.08
CA ASN A 56 5.93 -15.37 -0.40
C ASN A 56 5.88 -14.28 -1.49
N SER A 57 4.76 -13.58 -1.62
CA SER A 57 4.67 -12.40 -2.49
C SER A 57 5.30 -11.17 -1.82
N SER A 58 5.93 -10.30 -2.62
CA SER A 58 6.25 -8.94 -2.24
C SER A 58 5.03 -8.03 -2.46
N VAL A 59 4.95 -6.91 -1.73
CA VAL A 59 3.90 -5.89 -1.92
C VAL A 59 4.56 -4.66 -2.53
N TRP A 60 3.85 -4.01 -3.46
CA TRP A 60 4.34 -2.82 -4.13
C TRP A 60 3.26 -1.73 -4.18
N ALA A 61 3.72 -0.49 -4.32
CA ALA A 61 2.89 0.68 -4.58
C ALA A 61 3.56 1.56 -5.63
N ARG A 62 2.76 2.16 -6.51
CA ARG A 62 3.23 3.16 -7.49
C ARG A 62 2.32 4.36 -7.54
N LEU A 63 2.91 5.53 -7.78
CA LEU A 63 2.20 6.75 -8.07
C LEU A 63 2.14 6.95 -9.59
N LYS A 64 0.95 7.12 -10.14
CA LYS A 64 0.76 7.61 -11.51
C LYS A 64 0.30 9.06 -11.43
N THR A 65 0.72 9.87 -12.39
CA THR A 65 0.34 11.29 -12.47
C THR A 65 -0.11 11.59 -13.88
N ALA A 66 -1.09 12.50 -14.02
CA ALA A 66 -1.42 13.13 -15.30
C ALA A 66 -0.51 14.34 -15.60
N SER A 67 0.41 14.68 -14.69
CA SER A 67 1.42 15.71 -14.90
C SER A 67 2.33 15.33 -16.06
N THR A 68 2.66 16.31 -16.89
CA THR A 68 3.68 16.18 -17.93
C THR A 68 5.08 16.55 -17.41
N ASN A 69 5.18 16.96 -16.14
CA ASN A 69 6.44 17.34 -15.49
C ASN A 69 6.95 16.20 -14.61
N GLU A 70 8.27 16.18 -14.37
CA GLU A 70 8.85 15.32 -13.35
C GLU A 70 8.38 15.75 -11.96
N ASP A 71 7.69 14.84 -11.27
CA ASP A 71 7.20 15.01 -9.91
C ASP A 71 7.94 14.02 -9.00
N THR A 72 8.43 14.48 -7.85
CA THR A 72 8.98 13.61 -6.80
C THR A 72 7.96 13.41 -5.70
N ALA A 73 7.83 12.17 -5.22
CA ALA A 73 6.93 11.82 -4.13
C ALA A 73 7.46 10.62 -3.35
N ASP A 74 7.36 10.70 -2.02
CA ASP A 74 7.65 9.58 -1.13
C ASP A 74 6.39 8.77 -0.86
N ILE A 75 6.46 7.46 -1.04
CA ILE A 75 5.35 6.53 -0.80
C ILE A 75 5.67 5.69 0.44
N SER A 76 4.80 5.77 1.45
CA SER A 76 4.85 4.89 2.62
C SER A 76 3.70 3.87 2.53
N LEU A 77 4.03 2.58 2.57
CA LEU A 77 3.07 1.50 2.61
C LEU A 77 3.01 0.89 4.01
N VAL A 78 1.81 0.87 4.61
CA VAL A 78 1.58 0.27 5.92
C VAL A 78 0.84 -1.05 5.74
N LEU A 79 1.44 -2.14 6.24
CA LEU A 79 0.87 -3.48 6.17
C LEU A 79 0.35 -3.90 7.54
N TYR A 80 -0.92 -4.29 7.60
CA TYR A 80 -1.52 -4.90 8.79
C TYR A 80 -1.64 -6.40 8.57
N ARG A 81 -1.12 -7.19 9.51
CA ARG A 81 -1.23 -8.65 9.49
C ARG A 81 -2.32 -9.08 10.47
N HIS A 82 -3.34 -9.76 9.97
CA HIS A 82 -4.22 -10.56 10.82
C HIS A 82 -3.50 -11.86 11.18
N ILE A 83 -3.27 -12.09 12.47
CA ILE A 83 -2.76 -13.37 12.97
C ILE A 83 -3.94 -14.05 13.64
N GLU A 84 -4.49 -15.06 12.97
CA GLU A 84 -5.50 -15.91 13.58
C GLU A 84 -4.84 -16.78 14.66
N VAL A 85 -5.40 -16.75 15.87
CA VAL A 85 -4.91 -17.55 16.99
C VAL A 85 -5.29 -19.01 16.73
N SER A 86 -4.34 -19.81 16.26
CA SER A 86 -4.57 -21.22 15.92
C SER A 86 -4.86 -22.10 17.14
N ARG A 87 -4.46 -21.66 18.33
CA ARG A 87 -4.73 -22.33 19.61
C ARG A 87 -4.51 -21.36 20.75
N GLU A 88 -5.52 -21.20 21.60
CA GLU A 88 -5.35 -20.52 22.88
C GLU A 88 -4.55 -21.43 23.83
N LEU A 89 -3.42 -20.93 24.33
CA LEU A 89 -2.68 -21.60 25.40
C LEU A 89 -3.23 -21.11 26.73
N PRO A 90 -3.58 -22.02 27.67
CA PRO A 90 -3.96 -21.62 29.02
C PRO A 90 -2.84 -20.81 29.65
N LEU A 91 -3.16 -19.64 30.20
CA LEU A 91 -2.27 -18.90 31.09
C LEU A 91 -1.82 -19.85 32.21
N TRP A 92 -0.52 -19.87 32.51
CA TRP A 92 0.01 -20.75 33.55
C TRP A 92 -0.76 -20.54 34.86
N PRO A 93 -1.35 -21.60 35.44
CA PRO A 93 -2.20 -21.45 36.63
C PRO A 93 -1.41 -21.00 37.87
N ALA A 94 -0.08 -21.14 37.85
CA ALA A 94 0.82 -20.54 38.82
C ALA A 94 2.16 -20.21 38.14
N PHE A 95 2.56 -18.94 38.23
CA PHE A 95 3.94 -18.53 37.92
C PHE A 95 4.81 -18.93 39.12
N PRO A 96 5.90 -19.71 38.93
CA PRO A 96 6.75 -20.11 40.05
C PRO A 96 7.58 -18.88 40.44
N TRP A 97 7.21 -18.27 41.56
CA TRP A 97 8.14 -17.43 42.33
C TRP A 97 9.05 -18.33 43.17
#